data_AF-A0A355SGW3-F1
#
_entry.id   AF-A0A355SGW3-F1
#
_cell.length_a   1.000
_cell.length_b   1.000
_cell.length_c   1.000
_cell.angle_alpha   90.00
_cell.angle_beta   90.00
_cell.angle_gamma   90.00
#
_symmetry.space_group_name_H-M   'P 1'
#
loop_
_entity.id
_entity.type
_entity.pdbx_description
1 polymer ?
#
loop_
_entity_poly.entity_id
_entity_poly.type
_entity_poly.pdbx_seq_one_letter_code
_entity_poly.pdbx_strand_id
1 'polypeptide(L)' 'KINNLDENKIQNLIKEHLKYTGSRKSNEMLNNWDKYMCMFKKVIPVQYKRILEQKELLKVGA' A
#
# COMPACT_ATOMS: atom_id res chain seq x y z
N LYS A 1 1.55 -6.16 -9.21
CA LYS A 1 2.86 -5.46 -9.11
C LYS A 1 2.63 -4.17 -8.35
N ILE A 2 3.50 -3.81 -7.42
CA ILE A 2 3.41 -2.55 -6.68
C ILE A 2 3.87 -1.42 -7.62
N ASN A 3 3.11 -0.33 -7.70
CA ASN A 3 3.49 0.86 -8.47
C ASN A 3 3.98 1.98 -7.54
N ASN A 4 4.44 3.10 -8.12
CA ASN A 4 5.00 4.21 -7.34
C ASN A 4 3.97 4.84 -6.36
N LEU A 5 2.68 4.87 -6.73
CA LEU A 5 1.62 5.37 -5.84
C LEU A 5 1.42 4.45 -4.64
N ASP A 6 1.42 3.13 -4.86
CA ASP A 6 1.35 2.14 -3.80
C ASP A 6 2.58 2.26 -2.88
N GLU A 7 3.77 2.44 -3.45
CA GLU A 7 5.02 2.62 -2.70
C GLU A 7 4.98 3.81 -1.75
N ASN A 8 4.64 4.99 -2.26
CA ASN A 8 4.52 6.20 -1.44
C ASN A 8 3.49 6.01 -0.32
N LYS A 9 2.38 5.32 -0.62
CA LYS A 9 1.34 5.03 0.37
C LYS A 9 1.84 4.08 1.46
N ILE A 10 2.53 3.00 1.10
CA ILE A 10 3.11 2.05 2.06
C ILE A 10 4.13 2.76 2.94
N GLN A 11 5.03 3.56 2.35
CA GLN A 11 6.05 4.28 3.10
C GLN A 11 5.43 5.26 4.11
N ASN A 12 4.38 5.98 3.71
CA ASN A 12 3.66 6.88 4.61
C ASN A 12 2.96 6.13 5.75
N LEU A 13 2.32 5.00 5.47
CA LEU A 13 1.69 4.17 6.52
C LEU A 13 2.71 3.66 7.53
N ILE A 14 3.91 3.29 7.08
CA ILE A 14 5.00 2.84 7.97
C ILE A 14 5.55 4.02 8.79
N LYS A 15 5.67 5.22 8.21
CA LYS A 15 6.05 6.44 8.94
C LYS A 15 5.07 6.78 10.05
N GLU A 16 3.76 6.78 9.75
CA GLU A 16 2.73 7.00 10.77
C GLU A 16 2.76 5.90 11.84
N HIS A 17 2.89 4.63 11.44
CA HIS A 17 3.01 3.54 12.41
C HIS A 17 4.24 3.70 13.32
N LEU A 18 5.40 4.08 12.78
CA LEU A 18 6.59 4.40 13.59
C LEU A 18 6.32 5.54 14.55
N LYS A 19 5.73 6.64 14.08
CA LYS A 19 5.40 7.82 14.88
C LYS A 19 4.49 7.49 16.07
N TYR A 20 3.47 6.66 15.86
CA TYR A 20 2.49 6.35 16.91
C TYR A 20 2.90 5.20 17.83
N THR A 21 3.80 4.31 17.40
CA THR A 21 4.13 3.09 18.17
C THR A 21 5.59 2.98 18.59
N GLY A 22 6.50 3.79 18.02
CA GLY A 22 7.94 3.66 18.24
C GLY A 22 8.53 2.33 17.72
N SER A 23 7.83 1.64 16.80
CA SER A 23 8.22 0.33 16.29
C SER A 23 9.64 0.31 15.72
N ARG A 24 10.58 -0.36 16.40
CA ARG A 24 11.96 -0.56 15.94
C ARG A 24 12.02 -1.17 14.54
N LYS A 25 11.10 -2.09 14.22
CA LYS A 25 11.04 -2.71 12.90
C LYS A 25 10.70 -1.69 11.82
N SER A 26 9.76 -0.78 12.09
CA SER A 26 9.37 0.27 11.15
C SER A 26 10.54 1.22 10.86
N ASN A 27 11.30 1.57 11.89
CA ASN A 27 12.53 2.37 11.74
C ASN A 27 13.56 1.64 10.87
N GLU A 28 13.80 0.35 11.11
CA GLU A 28 14.70 -0.47 10.29
C GLU A 28 14.26 -0.56 8.82
N MET A 29 12.94 -0.70 8.59
CA MET A 29 12.37 -0.76 7.24
C MET A 29 12.54 0.55 6.48
N LEU A 30 12.29 1.69 7.13
CA LEU A 30 12.47 3.02 6.53
C LEU A 30 13.94 3.32 6.21
N ASN A 31 14.88 2.88 7.07
CA ASN A 31 16.31 3.06 6.84
C ASN A 31 16.87 2.18 5.72
N ASN A 32 16.23 1.05 5.41
CA ASN A 32 16.66 0.10 4.38
C ASN A 32 15.56 -0.11 3.32
N TRP A 33 14.95 0.99 2.88
CA TRP A 33 13.70 0.96 2.13
C TRP A 33 13.75 0.09 0.88
N ASP A 34 14.77 0.25 0.02
CA ASP A 34 14.88 -0.48 -1.25
C ASP A 34 14.90 -2.01 -1.07
N LYS A 35 15.54 -2.48 0.00
CA LYS A 35 15.59 -3.90 0.36
C LYS A 35 14.20 -4.41 0.76
N TYR A 36 13.52 -3.68 1.64
CA TYR A 36 12.22 -4.10 2.17
C TYR A 36 11.09 -3.95 1.16
N MET A 37 11.18 -2.95 0.28
CA MET A 37 10.15 -2.66 -0.71
C MET A 37 9.90 -3.86 -1.64
N CYS A 38 10.98 -4.55 -2.02
CA CYS A 38 10.91 -5.76 -2.85
C CYS A 38 10.17 -6.93 -2.19
N MET A 39 10.00 -6.91 -0.87
CA MET A 39 9.35 -7.98 -0.11
C MET A 39 7.82 -7.79 -0.01
N PHE A 40 7.30 -6.61 -0.34
CA PHE A 40 5.86 -6.35 -0.26
C PHE A 40 5.11 -7.01 -1.43
N LYS A 41 3.96 -7.61 -1.12
CA LYS A 41 3.02 -8.15 -2.10
C LYS A 41 1.69 -7.43 -2.02
N LYS A 42 1.30 -6.76 -3.11
CA LYS A 42 -0.05 -6.19 -3.24
C LYS A 42 -1.07 -7.31 -3.41
N VAL A 43 -1.97 -7.44 -2.45
CA VAL A 43 -3.09 -8.39 -2.50
C VAL A 43 -4.38 -7.59 -2.64
N ILE A 44 -5.15 -7.90 -3.68
CA ILE A 44 -6.51 -7.37 -3.87
C ILE A 44 -7.44 -8.58 -3.89
N PRO A 45 -8.41 -8.68 -2.96
CA PRO A 45 -9.40 -9.75 -3.00
C PRO A 45 -10.21 -9.71 -4.31
N VAL A 46 -10.43 -10.88 -4.92
CA VAL A 46 -11.12 -10.98 -6.22
C VAL A 46 -12.51 -10.34 -6.17
N GLN A 47 -13.27 -10.61 -5.12
CA GLN A 47 -14.61 -10.05 -4.98
C GLN A 47 -14.59 -8.54 -4.78
N TYR A 48 -13.59 -8.02 -4.06
CA TYR A 48 -13.41 -6.59 -3.89
C TYR A 48 -13.04 -5.90 -5.20
N LYS A 49 -12.17 -6.53 -6.02
CA LYS A 49 -11.82 -6.04 -7.36
C LYS A 49 -13.07 -5.89 -8.24
N ARG A 50 -13.96 -6.89 -8.23
CA ARG A 50 -15.23 -6.86 -8.99
C ARG A 50 -16.13 -5.71 -8.56
N ILE A 51 -16.29 -5.49 -7.26
CA ILE A 51 -17.10 -4.37 -6.73
C ILE A 51 -16.50 -3.02 -7.13
N LEU A 52 -15.17 -2.88 -7.10
CA LEU A 52 -14.49 -1.66 -7.54
C LEU A 52 -14.70 -1.41 -9.04
N GLU A 53 -14.56 -2.43 -9.87
CA GLU A 53 -14.78 -2.32 -11.32
C GLU A 53 -16.23 -1.96 -11.65
N GLN A 54 -17.21 -2.56 -10.97
CA GLN A 54 -18.62 -2.19 -11.11
C GLN A 54 -18.89 -0.73 -10.73
N LYS A 55 -18.30 -0.25 -9.63
CA LYS A 55 -18.45 1.16 -9.21
C LYS A 55 -17.83 2.14 -10.19
N GLU A 56 -16.68 1.81 -10.79
CA GLU A 56 -16.04 2.65 -11.79
C GLU A 56 -16.81 2.64 -13.12
N LEU A 57 -17.34 1.48 -13.56
CA LEU A 57 -18.23 1.38 -14.72
C LEU A 57 -19.49 2.24 -14.58
N LEU A 58 -20.09 2.28 -13.37
CA LEU A 58 -21.27 3.11 -13.08
C LEU A 58 -21.00 4.62 -13.16
N LYS A 59 -19.74 5.06 -12.99
CA LYS A 59 -19.37 6.49 -13.11
C LYS A 59 -19.15 6.93 -14.55
N VAL A 60 -18.82 6.01 -15.47
CA VAL A 60 -18.50 6.32 -16.88
C VAL A 60 -19.76 6.34 -17.75
N GLY A 61 -20.84 5.70 -17.31
CA GLY A 61 -22.12 5.68 -18.02
C GLY A 61 -23.14 6.75 -17.59
N ALA A 62 -22.73 7.75 -16.80
CA ALA A 62 -23.57 8.83 -16.29
C ALA A 62 -23.14 10.20 -16.84
#